data_AF-A0A4S1CE64-F1
#
_entry.id   AF-A0A4S1CE64-F1
#
_cell.length_a   1.000
_cell.length_b   1.000
_cell.length_c   1.000
_cell.angle_alpha   90.00
_cell.angle_beta   90.00
_cell.angle_gamma   90.00
#
_symmetry.space_group_name_H-M   'P 1'
#
loop_
_entity.id
_entity.type
_entity.pdbx_description
1 polymer ?
#
loop_
_entity_poly.entity_id
_entity_poly.type
_entity_poly.pdbx_seq_one_letter_code
_entity_poly.pdbx_strand_id
1 'polypeptide(L)'
;MPHPPTKHLEIFHQQILLPDSSVFSVQWIDLPASVSLRAAPPFLLEHYFKVVRRATFGMITPVADADGVRFRVTGPGLSLLSFAPPSFETIEGARAVHLYICGGFLVQPGECDNGMFSLVTAPAGDGVRVTVRLSDYCPLLLGSRTPSRLRKLLYGWTQSYLHKVVTVRYLASLYRELTGVTPHVRVTRVQVRQGTDI
;
A
#
# COMPACT_ATOMS: atom_id res chain seq x y z
N MET A 1 31.13 -25.86 -8.09
CA MET A 1 30.99 -24.40 -8.22
C MET A 1 29.91 -23.94 -7.26
N PRO A 2 30.22 -23.19 -6.19
CA PRO A 2 29.19 -22.67 -5.30
C PRO A 2 28.39 -21.60 -6.07
N HIS A 3 27.06 -21.77 -6.16
CA HIS A 3 26.20 -20.70 -6.65
C HIS A 3 26.30 -19.51 -5.68
N PRO A 4 26.45 -18.27 -6.18
CA PRO A 4 26.33 -17.11 -5.31
C PRO A 4 24.94 -17.17 -4.67
N PRO A 5 24.80 -16.87 -3.35
CA PRO A 5 23.50 -16.88 -2.72
C PRO A 5 22.62 -15.91 -3.49
N THR A 6 21.59 -16.42 -4.16
CA THR A 6 20.54 -15.61 -4.76
C THR A 6 19.93 -14.81 -3.62
N LYS A 7 20.37 -13.56 -3.45
CA LYS A 7 19.79 -12.64 -2.48
C LYS A 7 18.34 -12.43 -2.89
N HIS A 8 17.43 -13.14 -2.23
CA HIS A 8 16.01 -12.91 -2.36
C HIS A 8 15.69 -11.52 -1.84
N LEU A 9 14.79 -10.82 -2.53
CA LEU A 9 14.20 -9.60 -1.98
C LEU A 9 13.14 -10.03 -0.97
N GLU A 10 13.38 -9.73 0.30
CA GLU A 10 12.39 -9.95 1.34
C GLU A 10 11.39 -8.78 1.38
N ILE A 11 10.11 -9.12 1.22
CA ILE A 11 8.99 -8.21 1.43
C ILE A 11 8.33 -8.62 2.73
N PHE A 12 8.47 -7.80 3.76
CA PHE A 12 7.81 -8.02 5.03
C PHE A 12 6.36 -7.55 4.92
N HIS A 13 5.43 -8.30 5.50
CA HIS A 13 4.00 -8.05 5.34
C HIS A 13 3.21 -8.39 6.60
N GLN A 14 2.36 -7.46 7.02
CA GLN A 14 1.25 -7.72 7.94
C GLN A 14 -0.02 -7.09 7.39
N GLN A 15 -1.15 -7.80 7.52
CA GLN A 15 -2.47 -7.23 7.30
C GLN A 15 -3.46 -7.85 8.27
N ILE A 16 -4.16 -7.00 9.03
CA ILE A 16 -5.03 -7.40 10.13
C ILE A 16 -6.27 -6.48 10.20
N LEU A 17 -7.33 -7.01 10.79
CA LEU A 17 -8.49 -6.26 11.27
C LEU A 17 -8.27 -5.88 12.74
N LEU A 18 -8.42 -4.60 13.05
CA LEU A 18 -8.35 -4.06 14.40
C LEU A 18 -9.71 -4.18 15.13
N PRO A 19 -9.74 -4.06 16.47
CA PRO A 19 -10.99 -4.19 17.25
C PRO A 19 -12.09 -3.20 16.88
N ASP A 20 -11.73 -2.03 16.36
CA ASP A 20 -12.64 -1.01 15.85
C ASP A 20 -13.17 -1.31 14.43
N SER A 21 -12.83 -2.48 13.87
CA SER A 21 -13.16 -2.90 12.50
C SER A 21 -12.42 -2.13 11.40
N SER A 22 -11.42 -1.32 11.76
CA SER A 22 -10.51 -0.73 10.79
C SER A 22 -9.44 -1.73 10.32
N VAL A 23 -8.98 -1.56 9.09
CA VAL A 23 -7.96 -2.41 8.49
C VAL A 23 -6.60 -1.74 8.63
N PHE A 24 -5.66 -2.49 9.21
CA PHE A 24 -4.26 -2.15 9.23
C PHE A 24 -3.49 -3.05 8.26
N SER A 25 -2.72 -2.44 7.37
CA SER A 25 -1.86 -3.11 6.40
C SER A 25 -0.50 -2.43 6.41
N VAL A 26 0.57 -3.21 6.50
CA VAL A 26 1.93 -2.69 6.36
C VAL A 26 2.79 -3.67 5.58
N GLN A 27 3.50 -3.14 4.59
CA GLN A 27 4.50 -3.88 3.84
C GLN A 27 5.75 -3.04 3.67
N TRP A 28 6.93 -3.66 3.71
CA TRP A 28 8.16 -2.93 3.44
C TRP A 28 9.24 -3.78 2.79
N ILE A 29 10.19 -3.07 2.19
CA ILE A 29 11.49 -3.58 1.74
C ILE A 29 12.59 -2.67 2.26
N ASP A 30 13.78 -3.22 2.40
CA ASP A 30 14.99 -2.46 2.67
C ASP A 30 15.79 -2.31 1.37
N LEU A 31 16.10 -1.06 1.01
CA LEU A 31 16.87 -0.69 -0.17
C LEU A 31 18.30 -0.32 0.23
N PRO A 32 19.31 -0.66 -0.58
CA PRO A 32 20.70 -0.27 -0.31
C PRO A 32 20.88 1.25 -0.40
N ALA A 33 21.86 1.81 0.34
CA ALA A 33 22.19 3.23 0.28
C ALA A 33 22.44 3.77 -1.13
N SER A 34 22.97 2.94 -2.05
CA SER A 34 23.27 3.34 -3.42
C SER A 34 22.05 3.85 -4.20
N VAL A 35 20.83 3.52 -3.78
CA VAL A 35 19.58 3.93 -4.45
C VAL A 35 18.64 4.73 -3.54
N SER A 36 19.04 5.02 -2.29
CA SER A 36 18.18 5.63 -1.26
C SER A 36 17.68 7.04 -1.62
N LEU A 37 18.54 7.84 -2.27
CA LEU A 37 18.19 9.21 -2.68
C LEU A 37 17.07 9.23 -3.72
N ARG A 38 16.98 8.19 -4.56
CA ARG A 38 15.97 8.06 -5.61
C ARG A 38 14.60 7.63 -5.06
N ALA A 39 14.53 7.09 -3.85
CA ALA A 39 13.27 6.73 -3.18
C ALA A 39 12.61 7.97 -2.53
N ALA A 40 12.38 9.03 -3.31
CA ALA A 40 11.69 10.23 -2.86
C ALA A 40 10.16 10.06 -2.91
N PRO A 41 9.38 10.63 -1.98
CA PRO A 41 7.93 10.40 -1.92
C PRO A 41 7.15 10.68 -3.21
N PRO A 42 7.41 11.76 -4.00
CA PRO A 42 6.73 11.96 -5.28
C PRO A 42 6.96 10.82 -6.27
N PHE A 43 8.22 10.35 -6.38
CA PHE A 43 8.57 9.21 -7.22
C PHE A 43 7.87 7.93 -6.76
N LEU A 44 7.83 7.67 -5.45
CA LEU A 44 7.13 6.51 -4.88
C LEU A 44 5.64 6.52 -5.24
N LEU A 45 5.00 7.68 -5.12
CA LEU A 45 3.57 7.84 -5.43
C LEU A 45 3.28 7.62 -6.92
N GLU A 46 4.03 8.27 -7.80
CA GLU A 46 3.88 8.09 -9.25
C GLU A 46 4.12 6.65 -9.68
N HIS A 47 5.15 6.01 -9.12
CA HIS A 47 5.45 4.61 -9.39
C HIS A 47 4.34 3.68 -8.88
N TYR A 48 3.78 3.98 -7.71
CA TYR A 48 2.63 3.25 -7.18
C TYR A 48 1.45 3.31 -8.15
N PHE A 49 1.12 4.49 -8.67
CA PHE A 49 0.03 4.64 -9.65
C PHE A 49 0.27 3.84 -10.94
N LYS A 50 1.50 3.88 -11.47
CA LYS A 50 1.90 3.08 -12.63
C LYS A 50 1.71 1.59 -12.38
N VAL A 51 2.09 1.11 -11.19
CA VAL A 51 1.93 -0.30 -10.82
C VAL A 51 0.47 -0.67 -10.65
N VAL A 52 -0.35 0.14 -9.97
CA VAL A 52 -1.80 -0.10 -9.82
C VAL A 52 -2.45 -0.25 -11.20
N ARG A 53 -2.18 0.69 -12.11
CA ARG A 53 -2.71 0.64 -13.48
C ARG A 53 -2.28 -0.64 -14.20
N ARG A 54 -1.00 -1.02 -14.11
CA ARG A 54 -0.49 -2.25 -14.74
C ARG A 54 -1.07 -3.53 -14.11
N ALA A 55 -1.13 -3.60 -12.79
CA ALA A 55 -1.58 -4.78 -12.05
C ALA A 55 -3.08 -5.06 -12.24
N THR A 56 -3.85 -4.01 -12.57
CA THR A 56 -5.30 -4.09 -12.82
C THR A 56 -5.62 -4.06 -14.31
N PHE A 57 -4.63 -4.18 -15.19
CA PHE A 57 -4.79 -4.08 -16.65
C PHE A 57 -5.56 -2.83 -17.10
N GLY A 58 -5.37 -1.72 -16.39
CA GLY A 58 -6.05 -0.45 -16.63
C GLY A 58 -7.46 -0.35 -16.06
N MET A 59 -8.05 -1.44 -15.53
CA MET A 59 -9.39 -1.42 -14.94
C MET A 59 -9.51 -0.38 -13.83
N ILE A 60 -8.44 -0.20 -13.03
CA ILE A 60 -8.35 0.86 -12.04
C ILE A 60 -7.29 1.87 -12.51
N THR A 61 -7.72 3.11 -12.72
CA THR A 61 -6.84 4.22 -13.11
C THR A 61 -6.79 5.25 -11.99
N PRO A 62 -5.64 5.39 -11.30
CA PRO A 62 -5.38 6.50 -10.40
C PRO A 62 -5.30 7.81 -11.21
N VAL A 63 -6.05 8.82 -10.78
CA VAL A 63 -6.02 10.18 -11.34
C VAL A 63 -5.71 11.13 -10.19
N ALA A 64 -4.66 11.93 -10.33
CA ALA A 64 -4.29 12.97 -9.37
C ALA A 64 -4.54 14.34 -10.00
N ASP A 65 -5.23 15.22 -9.27
CA ASP A 65 -5.51 16.60 -9.64
C ASP A 65 -5.49 17.50 -8.39
N ALA A 66 -5.86 18.77 -8.54
CA ALA A 66 -5.84 19.74 -7.45
C ALA A 66 -6.79 19.38 -6.29
N ASP A 67 -7.85 18.60 -6.54
CA ASP A 67 -8.81 18.19 -5.52
C ASP A 67 -8.36 16.92 -4.78
N GLY A 68 -7.38 16.19 -5.32
CA GLY A 68 -6.79 15.03 -4.68
C GLY A 68 -6.54 13.86 -5.63
N VAL A 69 -6.64 12.64 -5.10
CA VAL A 69 -6.35 11.41 -5.84
C VAL A 69 -7.59 10.53 -5.90
N ARG A 70 -7.95 10.06 -7.09
CA ARG A 70 -9.14 9.22 -7.33
C ARG A 70 -8.74 7.93 -8.03
N PHE A 71 -9.11 6.78 -7.46
CA PHE A 71 -8.91 5.47 -8.07
C PHE A 71 -10.17 5.10 -8.83
N ARG A 72 -10.23 5.47 -10.12
CA ARG A 72 -11.44 5.32 -10.95
C ARG A 72 -11.50 3.94 -11.60
N VAL A 73 -12.69 3.36 -11.65
CA VAL A 73 -12.96 2.18 -12.48
C VAL A 73 -13.17 2.63 -13.91
N THR A 74 -12.58 1.91 -14.87
CA THR A 74 -12.86 2.13 -16.30
C THR A 74 -14.35 1.91 -16.56
N GLY A 75 -15.02 2.91 -17.17
CA GLY A 75 -16.46 2.90 -17.40
C GLY A 75 -17.17 4.03 -16.64
N PRO A 76 -18.19 3.75 -15.80
CA PRO A 76 -19.20 4.72 -15.32
C PRO A 76 -18.71 5.84 -14.37
N GLY A 77 -17.45 6.29 -14.45
CA GLY A 77 -16.94 7.41 -13.65
C GLY A 77 -16.87 7.15 -12.14
N LEU A 78 -17.07 5.89 -11.72
CA LEU A 78 -17.07 5.50 -10.30
C LEU A 78 -15.65 5.50 -9.73
N SER A 79 -15.47 6.17 -8.59
CA SER A 79 -14.25 6.11 -7.79
C SER A 79 -14.37 5.01 -6.73
N LEU A 80 -13.46 4.03 -6.76
CA LEU A 80 -13.36 3.01 -5.70
C LEU A 80 -12.93 3.63 -4.38
N LEU A 81 -11.91 4.49 -4.46
CA LEU A 81 -11.37 5.28 -3.36
C LEU A 81 -11.06 6.69 -3.87
N SER A 82 -11.35 7.67 -3.04
CA SER A 82 -11.01 9.07 -3.21
C SER A 82 -10.18 9.50 -2.02
N PHE A 83 -9.14 10.25 -2.29
CA PHE A 83 -8.23 10.77 -1.31
C PHE A 83 -8.12 12.29 -1.46
N ALA A 84 -7.90 12.96 -0.34
CA ALA A 84 -7.49 14.36 -0.31
C ALA A 84 -6.16 14.57 -1.07
N PRO A 85 -5.78 15.83 -1.38
CA PRO A 85 -4.47 16.14 -1.95
C PRO A 85 -3.32 15.47 -1.20
N PRO A 86 -2.31 14.92 -1.90
CA PRO A 86 -1.18 14.28 -1.24
C PRO A 86 -0.48 15.24 -0.28
N SER A 87 -0.33 14.82 0.98
CA SER A 87 0.44 15.54 1.99
C SER A 87 1.85 14.98 2.03
N PHE A 88 2.85 15.83 1.85
CA PHE A 88 4.26 15.46 1.89
C PHE A 88 4.88 15.88 3.21
N GLU A 89 5.55 14.95 3.88
CA GLU A 89 6.13 15.19 5.19
C GLU A 89 7.60 14.77 5.21
N THR A 90 8.40 15.48 6.00
CA THR A 90 9.79 15.11 6.30
C THR A 90 10.05 15.33 7.79
N ILE A 91 10.33 14.24 8.51
CA ILE A 91 10.60 14.24 9.96
C ILE A 91 11.83 13.36 10.20
N GLU A 92 12.84 13.88 10.91
CA GLU A 92 13.98 13.09 11.42
C GLU A 92 14.65 12.18 10.37
N GLY A 93 14.79 12.67 9.13
CA GLY A 93 15.37 11.90 8.02
C GLY A 93 14.41 10.89 7.36
N ALA A 94 13.22 10.67 7.93
CA ALA A 94 12.12 10.01 7.25
C ALA A 94 11.40 11.00 6.32
N ARG A 95 10.99 10.50 5.15
CA ARG A 95 10.23 11.25 4.14
C ARG A 95 8.99 10.45 3.79
N ALA A 96 7.84 11.09 3.76
CA ALA A 96 6.58 10.42 3.54
C ALA A 96 5.67 11.18 2.58
N VAL A 97 4.76 10.43 1.95
CA VAL A 97 3.57 10.96 1.31
C VAL A 97 2.35 10.24 1.85
N HIS A 98 1.36 11.02 2.26
CA HIS A 98 0.12 10.57 2.86
C HIS A 98 -1.05 10.92 1.95
N LEU A 99 -1.93 9.95 1.73
CA LEU A 99 -3.22 10.10 1.08
C LEU A 99 -4.31 9.80 2.12
N TYR A 100 -5.04 10.81 2.54
CA TYR A 100 -6.17 10.66 3.46
C TYR A 100 -7.42 10.30 2.68
N ILE A 101 -8.09 9.22 3.07
CA ILE A 101 -9.27 8.69 2.40
C ILE A 101 -10.46 9.60 2.72
N CYS A 102 -11.00 10.30 1.74
CA CYS A 102 -12.14 11.20 1.90
C CYS A 102 -13.43 10.66 1.23
N GLY A 103 -13.39 9.45 0.67
CA GLY A 103 -14.59 8.77 0.17
C GLY A 103 -14.31 7.72 -0.89
N GLY A 104 -15.34 7.39 -1.67
CA GLY A 104 -15.31 6.35 -2.68
C GLY A 104 -16.23 5.17 -2.34
N PHE A 105 -16.54 4.36 -3.35
CA PHE A 105 -17.52 3.27 -3.23
C PHE A 105 -17.14 2.21 -2.19
N LEU A 106 -15.85 2.03 -1.90
CA LEU A 106 -15.38 1.03 -0.95
C LEU A 106 -15.30 1.54 0.50
N VAL A 107 -15.55 2.82 0.76
CA VAL A 107 -15.50 3.43 2.09
C VAL A 107 -16.87 3.35 2.75
N GLN A 108 -16.90 3.03 4.05
CA GLN A 108 -18.13 3.06 4.82
C GLN A 108 -18.67 4.51 4.95
N PRO A 109 -19.99 4.74 4.78
CA PRO A 109 -20.58 6.07 5.01
C PRO A 109 -20.31 6.58 6.43
N GLY A 110 -19.84 7.81 6.56
CA GLY A 110 -19.49 8.43 7.86
C GLY A 110 -18.08 8.13 8.36
N GLU A 111 -17.33 7.27 7.66
CA GLU A 111 -15.91 6.95 7.96
C GLU A 111 -14.96 7.55 6.90
N CYS A 112 -15.50 8.37 6.00
CA CYS A 112 -14.71 9.27 5.17
C CYS A 112 -13.90 10.16 6.13
N ASP A 113 -12.59 10.23 5.92
CA ASP A 113 -11.58 11.01 6.68
C ASP A 113 -10.82 10.26 7.79
N ASN A 114 -11.16 9.00 8.09
CA ASN A 114 -10.43 8.22 9.09
C ASN A 114 -9.23 7.45 8.51
N GLY A 115 -9.36 6.92 7.30
CA GLY A 115 -8.35 6.06 6.72
C GLY A 115 -7.19 6.81 6.06
N MET A 116 -5.98 6.28 6.17
CA MET A 116 -4.78 6.88 5.58
C MET A 116 -3.92 5.85 4.85
N PHE A 117 -3.58 6.14 3.60
CA PHE A 117 -2.55 5.41 2.86
C PHE A 117 -1.24 6.20 2.90
N SER A 118 -0.13 5.55 3.21
CA SER A 118 1.18 6.20 3.35
C SER A 118 2.28 5.44 2.61
N LEU A 119 3.15 6.18 1.95
CA LEU A 119 4.43 5.69 1.43
C LEU A 119 5.54 6.40 2.20
N VAL A 120 6.30 5.65 3.00
CA VAL A 120 7.31 6.20 3.90
C VAL A 120 8.67 5.65 3.53
N THR A 121 9.66 6.53 3.47
CA THR A 121 11.08 6.18 3.35
C THR A 121 11.79 6.62 4.61
N ALA A 122 12.35 5.69 5.38
CA ALA A 122 13.07 5.98 6.61
C ALA A 122 14.46 5.31 6.61
N PRO A 123 15.47 5.87 7.30
CA PRO A 123 16.75 5.20 7.47
C PRO A 123 16.59 3.79 8.08
N ALA A 124 17.31 2.81 7.53
CA ALA A 124 17.32 1.44 8.06
C ALA A 124 18.64 0.74 7.70
N GLY A 125 19.44 0.39 8.71
CA GLY A 125 20.79 -0.16 8.51
C GLY A 125 21.64 0.76 7.63
N ASP A 126 22.35 0.17 6.65
CA ASP A 126 23.16 0.90 5.66
C ASP A 126 22.34 1.44 4.47
N GLY A 127 21.05 1.68 4.65
CA GLY A 127 20.14 2.00 3.55
C GLY A 127 18.86 2.68 4.01
N VAL A 128 17.79 2.46 3.25
CA VAL A 128 16.46 3.00 3.59
C VAL A 128 15.40 1.93 3.50
N ARG A 129 14.47 1.96 4.45
CA ARG A 129 13.25 1.18 4.42
C ARG A 129 12.17 1.94 3.68
N VAL A 130 11.62 1.33 2.63
CA VAL A 130 10.41 1.83 1.97
C VAL A 130 9.22 1.04 2.48
N THR A 131 8.31 1.74 3.15
CA THR A 131 7.10 1.18 3.76
C THR A 131 5.86 1.66 3.01
N VAL A 132 5.01 0.72 2.63
CA VAL A 132 3.62 0.96 2.25
C VAL A 132 2.76 0.68 3.46
N ARG A 133 1.91 1.62 3.86
CA ARG A 133 1.02 1.46 4.99
C ARG A 133 -0.39 1.90 4.62
N LEU A 134 -1.37 1.15 5.10
CA LEU A 134 -2.77 1.55 5.22
C LEU A 134 -3.15 1.47 6.69
N SER A 135 -3.66 2.56 7.25
CA SER A 135 -4.20 2.58 8.60
C SER A 135 -5.63 3.08 8.61
N ASP A 136 -6.37 2.67 9.64
CA ASP A 136 -7.64 3.27 10.05
C ASP A 136 -8.72 3.26 8.94
N TYR A 137 -8.55 2.38 7.95
CA TYR A 137 -9.45 2.27 6.82
C TYR A 137 -10.63 1.37 7.17
N CYS A 138 -11.84 1.91 7.13
CA CYS A 138 -13.09 1.21 7.39
C CYS A 138 -13.79 0.85 6.07
N PRO A 139 -13.61 -0.39 5.55
CA PRO A 139 -14.23 -0.78 4.30
C PRO A 139 -15.74 -1.01 4.46
N LEU A 140 -16.50 -0.62 3.43
CA LEU A 140 -17.95 -0.77 3.36
C LEU A 140 -18.41 -2.20 3.71
N LEU A 141 -17.71 -3.21 3.18
CA LEU A 141 -18.08 -4.62 3.39
C LEU A 141 -17.92 -5.10 4.84
N LEU A 142 -17.07 -4.44 5.64
CA LEU A 142 -16.88 -4.75 7.06
C LEU A 142 -17.71 -3.84 7.98
N GLY A 143 -18.58 -2.97 7.42
CA GLY A 143 -19.24 -1.86 8.11
C GLY A 143 -20.28 -2.19 9.19
N SER A 144 -19.93 -3.03 10.15
CA SER A 144 -20.56 -3.15 11.47
C SER A 144 -19.50 -3.54 12.50
N ARG A 145 -19.68 -3.16 13.78
CA ARG A 145 -18.82 -3.61 14.91
C ARG A 145 -18.69 -5.15 14.99
N THR A 146 -19.59 -5.87 14.33
CA THR A 146 -19.61 -7.33 14.17
C THR A 146 -19.89 -7.72 12.71
N PRO A 147 -18.89 -7.68 11.82
CA PRO A 147 -19.10 -8.07 10.43
C PRO A 147 -19.40 -9.57 10.37
N SER A 148 -20.41 -9.97 9.60
CA SER A 148 -20.72 -11.39 9.41
C SER A 148 -19.53 -12.14 8.80
N ARG A 149 -19.38 -13.43 9.13
CA ARG A 149 -18.27 -14.28 8.63
C ARG A 149 -18.20 -14.29 7.09
N LEU A 150 -19.34 -14.26 6.41
CA LEU A 150 -19.41 -14.21 4.95
C LEU A 150 -18.90 -12.88 4.37
N ARG A 151 -19.24 -11.74 5.00
CA ARG A 151 -18.73 -10.43 4.58
C ARG A 151 -17.23 -10.30 4.81
N LYS A 152 -16.72 -10.84 5.92
CA LYS A 152 -15.27 -10.96 6.16
C LYS A 152 -14.59 -11.80 5.08
N LEU A 153 -15.20 -12.92 4.68
CA LEU A 153 -14.68 -13.80 3.63
C LEU A 153 -14.64 -13.10 2.27
N LEU A 154 -15.72 -12.44 1.87
CA LEU A 154 -15.83 -11.69 0.60
C LEU A 154 -14.85 -10.51 0.54
N TYR A 155 -14.69 -9.80 1.66
CA TYR A 155 -13.70 -8.73 1.78
C TYR A 155 -12.26 -9.28 1.69
N GLY A 156 -11.96 -10.36 2.41
CA GLY A 156 -10.67 -11.05 2.38
C GLY A 156 -10.29 -11.52 0.97
N TRP A 157 -11.26 -12.05 0.23
CA TRP A 157 -11.03 -12.56 -1.13
C TRP A 157 -10.82 -11.49 -2.19
N THR A 158 -11.45 -10.32 -2.05
CA THR A 158 -11.44 -9.30 -3.11
C THR A 158 -10.47 -8.18 -2.80
N GLN A 159 -10.71 -7.43 -1.73
CA GLN A 159 -9.96 -6.22 -1.44
C GLN A 159 -8.61 -6.53 -0.78
N SER A 160 -8.58 -7.43 0.21
CA SER A 160 -7.35 -7.85 0.90
C SER A 160 -6.37 -8.53 -0.05
N TYR A 161 -6.86 -9.50 -0.84
CA TYR A 161 -6.03 -10.18 -1.83
C TYR A 161 -5.49 -9.23 -2.92
N LEU A 162 -6.35 -8.40 -3.52
CA LEU A 162 -5.92 -7.44 -4.54
C LEU A 162 -4.91 -6.44 -3.98
N HIS A 163 -5.16 -5.90 -2.78
CA HIS A 163 -4.25 -4.97 -2.13
C HIS A 163 -2.87 -5.61 -1.88
N LYS A 164 -2.82 -6.81 -1.31
CA LYS A 164 -1.58 -7.56 -1.09
C LYS A 164 -0.82 -7.81 -2.39
N VAL A 165 -1.51 -8.24 -3.45
CA VAL A 165 -0.87 -8.49 -4.75
C VAL A 165 -0.31 -7.20 -5.34
N VAL A 166 -1.06 -6.09 -5.25
CA VAL A 166 -0.62 -4.79 -5.74
C VAL A 166 0.58 -4.26 -4.95
N THR A 167 0.57 -4.34 -3.61
CA THR A 167 1.68 -3.85 -2.77
C THR A 167 2.95 -4.69 -2.95
N VAL A 168 2.83 -6.01 -3.03
CA VAL A 168 3.97 -6.91 -3.34
C VAL A 168 4.55 -6.60 -4.72
N ARG A 169 3.71 -6.47 -5.76
CA ARG A 169 4.15 -6.11 -7.11
C ARG A 169 4.77 -4.72 -7.15
N TYR A 170 4.24 -3.77 -6.39
CA TYR A 170 4.77 -2.42 -6.28
C TYR A 170 6.18 -2.43 -5.70
N LEU A 171 6.38 -3.08 -4.54
CA LEU A 171 7.68 -3.15 -3.88
C LEU A 171 8.72 -3.89 -4.74
N ALA A 172 8.33 -5.01 -5.38
CA ALA A 172 9.20 -5.73 -6.30
C ALA A 172 9.56 -4.90 -7.54
N SER A 173 8.58 -4.20 -8.14
CA SER A 173 8.82 -3.34 -9.28
C SER A 173 9.63 -2.11 -8.92
N LEU A 174 9.47 -1.56 -7.72
CA LEU A 174 10.23 -0.43 -7.20
C LEU A 174 11.70 -0.82 -7.02
N TYR A 175 11.97 -1.98 -6.42
CA TYR A 175 13.32 -2.51 -6.29
C TYR A 175 13.99 -2.63 -7.67
N ARG A 176 13.30 -3.21 -8.66
CA ARG A 176 13.82 -3.33 -10.02
C ARG A 176 14.08 -1.98 -10.69
N GLU A 177 13.16 -1.03 -10.55
CA GLU A 177 13.29 0.32 -11.13
C GLU A 177 14.49 1.08 -10.56
N LEU A 178 14.74 0.92 -9.26
CA LEU A 178 15.80 1.62 -8.56
C LEU A 178 17.17 0.95 -8.73
N THR A 179 17.24 -0.37 -8.71
CA THR A 179 18.51 -1.12 -8.75
C THR A 179 18.89 -1.63 -10.14
N GLY A 180 17.94 -1.69 -11.08
CA GLY A 180 18.10 -2.37 -12.37
C GLY A 180 18.05 -3.90 -12.29
N VAL A 181 17.93 -4.48 -11.09
CA VAL A 181 17.97 -5.93 -10.86
C VAL A 181 16.56 -6.49 -10.74
N THR A 182 16.27 -7.59 -11.44
CA THR A 182 15.00 -8.32 -11.25
C THR A 182 15.10 -9.20 -10.00
N PRO A 183 14.33 -8.92 -8.93
CA PRO A 183 14.47 -9.66 -7.69
C PRO A 183 13.73 -11.00 -7.73
N HIS A 184 14.28 -12.02 -7.07
CA HIS A 184 13.47 -13.17 -6.66
C HIS A 184 12.79 -12.83 -5.32
N VAL A 185 11.49 -12.59 -5.37
CA VAL A 185 10.71 -12.10 -4.22
C VAL A 185 10.42 -13.22 -3.23
N ARG A 186 10.60 -12.96 -1.94
CA ARG A 186 10.09 -13.77 -0.83
C ARG A 186 9.22 -12.88 0.06
N VAL A 187 7.98 -13.30 0.31
CA VAL A 187 7.08 -12.57 1.21
C VAL A 187 7.18 -13.18 2.61
N THR A 188 7.59 -12.38 3.58
CA THR A 188 7.76 -12.78 4.97
C THR A 188 6.64 -12.18 5.81
N ARG A 189 5.90 -13.03 6.53
CA ARG A 189 4.88 -12.55 7.48
C ARG A 189 5.56 -12.03 8.74
N VAL A 190 5.06 -10.91 9.23
CA VAL A 190 5.54 -10.23 10.44
C VAL A 190 4.36 -9.80 11.30
N GLN A 191 4.61 -9.58 12.58
CA GLN A 191 3.61 -9.06 13.51
C GLN A 191 4.11 -7.73 14.08
N VAL A 192 3.57 -6.63 13.56
CA VAL A 192 3.87 -5.25 14.00
C VAL A 192 2.78 -4.74 14.96
N ARG A 193 1.53 -5.15 14.75
CA ARG A 193 0.37 -4.84 15.60
C ARG A 193 -0.42 -6.10 15.97
N GLN A 194 -1.22 -6.02 17.04
CA GLN A 194 -2.18 -7.06 17.42
C GLN A 194 -3.52 -6.86 16.69
N GLY A 195 -4.14 -7.96 16.24
CA GLY A 195 -5.43 -7.93 15.53
C GLY A 195 -5.79 -9.30 14.97
N THR A 196 -6.88 -9.37 14.21
CA THR A 196 -7.33 -10.61 13.54
C THR A 196 -6.83 -10.65 12.10
N ASP A 197 -6.18 -11.74 11.70
CA ASP A 197 -5.75 -11.91 10.30
C ASP A 197 -6.95 -11.91 9.34
N ILE A 198 -6.78 -11.25 8.18
CA ILE A 198 -7.78 -11.12 7.10
C ILE A 198 -7.16 -11.24 5.71
#